data_AF-A0A9E2Z4A4-F1
#
_entry.id   AF-A0A9E2Z4A4-F1
#
_cell.length_a   1.000
_cell.length_b   1.000
_cell.length_c   1.000
_cell.angle_alpha   90.00
_cell.angle_beta   90.00
_cell.angle_gamma   90.00
#
_symmetry.space_group_name_H-M   'P 1'
#
loop_
_entity.id
_entity.type
_entity.pdbx_description
1 polymer ?
#
loop_
_entity_poly.entity_id
_entity_poly.type
_entity_poly.pdbx_seq_one_letter_code
_entity_poly.pdbx_strand_id
1 'polypeptide(L)' 'MPDQPKTPQRAIRVPDHRWIAAGHASTSVGKNRSEIINALLAWYLREPGAKLPKRPTFEDPPSAD' A
#
# COMPACT_ATOMS: atom_id res chain seq x y z
N MET A 1 -0.83 -28.25 -4.15
CA MET A 1 -0.17 -28.09 -2.85
C MET A 1 -1.18 -27.42 -1.92
N PRO A 2 -1.69 -28.10 -0.88
CA PRO A 2 -2.68 -27.52 0.01
C PRO A 2 -2.00 -26.50 0.93
N ASP A 3 -2.58 -25.30 0.99
CA ASP A 3 -2.34 -24.21 1.93
C ASP A 3 -0.88 -23.79 2.19
N GLN A 4 -0.30 -23.02 1.26
CA GLN A 4 0.82 -22.14 1.61
C GLN A 4 0.40 -21.24 2.79
N PRO A 5 1.22 -21.11 3.84
CA PRO A 5 0.89 -20.24 4.97
C PRO A 5 0.79 -18.79 4.46
N LYS A 6 -0.44 -18.26 4.46
CA LYS A 6 -0.69 -16.85 4.15
C LYS A 6 -0.06 -16.01 5.26
N THR A 7 0.59 -14.91 4.89
CA THR A 7 1.09 -13.92 5.87
C THR A 7 -0.04 -13.55 6.85
N PRO A 8 0.18 -13.63 8.17
CA PRO A 8 -0.86 -13.31 9.15
C PRO A 8 -1.40 -11.90 8.95
N GLN A 9 -2.72 -11.73 9.03
CA GLN A 9 -3.33 -10.41 8.99
C GLN A 9 -3.04 -9.65 10.30
N ARG A 10 -2.70 -8.37 10.17
CA ARG A 10 -2.49 -7.45 11.29
C ARG A 10 -3.45 -6.27 11.15
N ALA A 11 -4.23 -5.99 12.17
CA ALA A 11 -5.16 -4.86 12.17
C ALA A 11 -4.42 -3.54 12.44
N ILE A 12 -4.76 -2.49 11.69
CA ILE A 12 -4.27 -1.13 11.88
C ILE A 12 -5.45 -0.16 11.92
N ARG A 13 -5.34 0.92 12.70
CA ARG A 13 -6.34 2.00 12.71
C ARG A 13 -6.02 2.97 11.57
N VAL A 14 -6.95 3.13 10.64
CA VAL A 14 -6.80 4.02 9.48
C VAL A 14 -8.14 4.71 9.22
N PRO A 15 -8.18 6.04 9.04
CA PRO A 15 -9.40 6.72 8.62
C PRO A 15 -9.89 6.23 7.25
N ASP A 16 -11.20 6.09 7.07
CA ASP A 16 -11.81 5.54 5.84
C ASP A 16 -11.36 6.28 4.57
N HIS A 17 -11.38 7.61 4.59
CA HIS A 17 -10.94 8.43 3.45
C HIS A 17 -9.51 8.09 3.02
N ARG A 18 -8.62 7.80 3.99
CA ARG A 18 -7.22 7.44 3.72
C ARG A 18 -7.13 6.01 3.17
N TRP A 19 -7.94 5.09 3.67
CA TRP A 19 -7.95 3.70 3.19
C TRP A 19 -8.47 3.58 1.75
N ILE A 20 -9.50 4.37 1.42
CA ILE A 20 -10.05 4.49 0.07
C ILE A 20 -8.99 5.08 -0.87
N ALA A 21 -8.44 6.25 -0.55
CA ALA A 21 -7.39 6.89 -1.34
C ALA A 21 -6.17 5.98 -1.56
N ALA A 22 -5.74 5.24 -0.53
CA ALA A 22 -4.66 4.27 -0.64
C ALA A 22 -4.97 3.12 -1.61
N GLY A 23 -6.24 2.70 -1.72
CA GLY A 23 -6.66 1.68 -2.69
C GLY A 23 -6.57 2.16 -4.14
N HIS A 24 -7.04 3.38 -4.42
CA HIS A 24 -6.91 3.99 -5.74
C HIS A 24 -5.43 4.20 -6.11
N ALA A 25 -4.67 4.77 -5.18
CA ALA A 25 -3.24 4.98 -5.30
C ALA A 25 -2.47 3.68 -5.60
N SER A 26 -2.70 2.60 -4.84
CA SER A 26 -1.98 1.35 -5.07
C SER A 26 -2.29 0.77 -6.44
N THR A 27 -3.55 0.85 -6.87
CA THR A 27 -3.99 0.37 -8.20
C THR A 27 -3.27 1.11 -9.32
N SER A 28 -3.11 2.44 -9.20
CA SER A 28 -2.40 3.27 -10.21
C SER A 28 -0.94 2.87 -10.43
N VAL A 29 -0.33 2.21 -9.44
CA VAL A 29 1.07 1.73 -9.51
C VAL A 29 1.16 0.20 -9.62
N GLY A 30 0.05 -0.46 -9.97
CA GLY A 30 -0.01 -1.92 -10.17
C GLY A 30 0.19 -2.74 -8.90
N LYS A 31 -0.15 -2.19 -7.73
CA LYS A 31 0.01 -2.83 -6.42
C LYS A 31 -1.29 -2.86 -5.62
N ASN A 32 -1.33 -3.65 -4.57
CA ASN A 32 -2.37 -3.58 -3.55
C ASN A 32 -1.88 -2.85 -2.29
N ARG A 33 -2.82 -2.54 -1.37
CA ARG A 33 -2.51 -1.81 -0.13
C ARG A 33 -1.48 -2.53 0.74
N SER A 34 -1.59 -3.86 0.86
CA SER A 34 -0.69 -4.69 1.67
C SER A 34 0.74 -4.64 1.13
N GLU A 35 0.93 -4.68 -0.18
CA GLU A 35 2.26 -4.56 -0.82
C GLU A 35 2.90 -3.20 -0.55
N ILE A 36 2.12 -2.12 -0.63
CA ILE A 36 2.61 -0.77 -0.31
C ILE A 36 2.98 -0.65 1.16
N ILE A 37 2.13 -1.14 2.07
CA ILE A 37 2.36 -1.09 3.52
C ILE A 37 3.60 -1.91 3.88
N ASN A 38 3.73 -3.15 3.40
CA ASN A 38 4.90 -3.98 3.67
C ASN A 38 6.18 -3.39 3.07
N ALA A 39 6.15 -2.84 1.85
CA ALA A 39 7.31 -2.17 1.27
C ALA A 39 7.73 -0.93 2.07
N LEU A 40 6.76 -0.17 2.58
CA LEU A 40 7.02 0.99 3.43
C LEU A 40 7.62 0.57 4.79
N LEU A 41 7.09 -0.50 5.41
CA LEU A 41 7.62 -1.05 6.65
C LEU A 41 9.05 -1.57 6.47
N ALA A 42 9.32 -2.35 5.42
CA ALA A 42 10.65 -2.87 5.12
C ALA A 42 11.66 -1.72 4.91
N TRP A 43 11.25 -0.67 4.18
CA TRP A 43 12.07 0.54 4.02
C TRP A 43 12.31 1.26 5.35
N TYR A 44 11.26 1.42 6.17
CA TYR A 44 11.32 2.09 7.47
C TYR A 44 12.25 1.36 8.45
N LEU A 45 12.24 0.02 8.44
CA LEU A 45 13.10 -0.83 9.26
C LEU A 45 14.51 -1.01 8.69
N ARG A 46 14.81 -0.42 7.51
CA ARG A 46 16.08 -0.56 6.78
C ARG A 46 16.46 -2.01 6.48
N GLU A 47 15.48 -2.83 6.12
CA GLU A 47 15.73 -4.20 5.69
C GLU A 47 16.65 -4.23 4.44
N PRO A 48 17.56 -5.21 4.31
CA PRO A 48 18.45 -5.31 3.16
C PRO A 48 17.70 -5.31 1.82
N GLY A 49 18.02 -4.34 0.95
CA GLY A 49 17.41 -4.22 -0.37
C GLY A 49 16.04 -3.53 -0.40
N ALA A 50 15.47 -3.14 0.75
CA ALA A 50 14.21 -2.42 0.79
C ALA A 50 14.33 -1.02 0.16
N LYS A 51 13.32 -0.65 -0.63
CA LYS A 51 13.25 0.65 -1.33
C LYS A 51 11.95 1.36 -0.98
N LEU A 52 12.03 2.68 -0.83
CA LEU A 52 10.83 3.51 -0.63
C LEU A 52 9.87 3.31 -1.83
N PRO A 53 8.60 2.95 -1.59
CA PRO A 53 7.65 2.76 -2.68
C PRO A 53 7.44 4.08 -3.45
N LYS A 54 7.31 3.96 -4.78
CA LYS A 54 7.05 5.12 -5.65
C LYS A 54 5.75 5.79 -5.23
N ARG A 55 5.81 7.11 -4.99
CA ARG A 55 4.60 7.92 -4.76
C ARG A 55 3.76 7.92 -6.04
N PRO A 56 2.45 7.63 -5.98
CA PRO A 56 1.58 7.75 -7.14
C PRO A 56 1.57 9.19 -7.64
N THR A 57 1.58 9.36 -8.95
CA THR A 57 1.29 10.64 -9.60
C THR A 57 -0.23 10.75 -9.65
N PHE A 58 -0.80 11.60 -8.81
CA PHE A 58 -2.17 12.03 -9.02
C PHE A 58 -2.09 13.07 -10.14
N GLU A 59 -2.55 12.72 -11.35
CA GLU A 59 -3.17 13.75 -12.19
C GLU A 59 -4.35 14.26 -11.36
N ASP A 60 -4.54 15.58 -11.28
CA ASP A 60 -5.44 16.24 -10.32
C ASP A 60 -6.73 15.44 -10.10
N PRO A 61 -7.20 15.28 -8.85
CA PRO A 61 -8.46 14.60 -8.62
C PRO A 61 -9.52 15.24 -9.55
N PRO A 62 -10.36 14.44 -10.24
CA PRO A 62 -11.46 15.03 -10.99
C PRO A 62 -12.20 15.94 -10.03
N SER A 63 -12.31 17.22 -10.39
CA SER A 63 -12.98 18.24 -9.61
C SER A 63 -14.24 17.65 -9.01
N ALA A 64 -14.35 17.71 -7.69
CA ALA A 64 -15.58 17.40 -7.01
C ALA A 64 -16.60 18.49 -7.38
N ASP A 65 -17.33 18.28 -8.47
CA ASP A 65 -18.64 18.90 -8.72
C ASP A 65 -19.72 18.17 -7.92
#